data_AF-A0A7S3UEA3-F1
#
_entry.id   AF-A0A7S3UEA3-F1
#
_cell.length_a   1.000
_cell.length_b   1.000
_cell.length_c   1.000
_cell.angle_alpha   90.00
_cell.angle_beta   90.00
_cell.angle_gamma   90.00
#
_symmetry.space_group_name_H-M   'P 1'
#
loop_
_entity.id
_entity.type
_entity.pdbx_description
1 polymer ?
#
loop_
_entity_poly.entity_id
_entity_poly.type
_entity_poly.pdbx_seq_one_letter_code
_entity_poly.pdbx_strand_id
1 'polypeptide(L)'
;MKGCCTWNRWCGIGRDRKNTRVERKGDKRRAASFSRQNTWTRTAHPIQREETQGEKHLLEQDALDDMNPSDRFRKDCVLFYCPEAEELAKKIASESDCIELGDISWQKFSDGFPNLYVRNALQIRNRHCAFLASFHSPHVIFEQLSIIMALPRLFIGSFTLVLPFFPTGTAERMEDEGDIATAHTLARILSHIPLSRGGPASLVVFDIHALQERFYFGDSVHPYFASGVPLLRERLSRFEDKDNIVIAYPDEGAWKRFHFYFDDYPELICTKVRDGAKRIVRLKEGDPNKKHVVIVDDLVQSGGTLLECQKLLATLGAQHVSAYVTHGVFPNASYTKFMPEENGNAKEGFKYFFITDSCPLTVKNCSGRRPFEVLSLSRPIAEALLT
;
A
#
# COMPACT_ATOMS: atom_id res chain seq x y z
N MET A 1 36.79 23.15 -35.63
CA MET A 1 36.85 22.30 -36.84
C MET A 1 35.52 21.61 -37.01
N LYS A 2 34.96 21.68 -38.22
CA LYS A 2 33.64 21.17 -38.61
C LYS A 2 33.69 19.66 -38.86
N GLY A 3 32.58 18.97 -38.61
CA GLY A 3 32.30 17.60 -39.07
C GLY A 3 30.82 17.30 -38.83
N CYS A 4 29.91 17.87 -39.62
CA CYS A 4 29.39 17.35 -40.88
C CYS A 4 28.45 16.15 -40.67
N CYS A 5 27.18 16.46 -40.40
CA CYS A 5 26.05 15.56 -40.59
C CYS A 5 25.65 15.57 -42.07
N THR A 6 25.55 14.39 -42.66
CA THR A 6 24.74 14.12 -43.85
C THR A 6 24.20 12.71 -43.72
N TRP A 7 22.90 12.51 -43.87
CA TRP A 7 22.34 11.63 -44.90
C TRP A 7 20.83 11.88 -45.04
N ASN A 8 20.42 12.05 -46.30
CA ASN A 8 19.10 12.44 -46.78
C ASN A 8 18.19 11.22 -46.95
N ARG A 9 16.91 11.41 -46.58
CA ARG A 9 15.72 11.33 -47.45
C ARG A 9 15.62 10.16 -48.47
N TRP A 10 14.59 9.31 -48.32
CA TRP A 10 13.82 8.73 -49.44
C TRP A 10 12.32 8.63 -49.07
N CYS A 11 11.48 9.35 -49.83
CA CYS A 11 10.05 9.08 -50.06
C CYS A 11 9.93 7.86 -51.01
N GLY A 12 8.83 7.13 -51.22
CA GLY A 12 7.41 7.18 -50.86
C GLY A 12 6.66 6.10 -51.68
N ILE A 13 5.32 6.18 -51.73
CA ILE A 13 4.36 5.39 -52.56
C ILE A 13 3.96 4.04 -51.90
N GLY A 14 2.69 3.64 -51.76
CA GLY A 14 1.42 4.13 -52.32
C GLY A 14 0.19 3.49 -51.66
N ARG A 15 -0.97 4.01 -52.04
CA ARG A 15 -2.33 3.74 -51.55
C ARG A 15 -2.81 2.33 -51.90
N ASP A 16 -3.71 1.76 -51.09
CA ASP A 16 -4.99 1.30 -51.65
C ASP A 16 -6.11 1.14 -50.62
N ARG A 17 -7.28 1.72 -50.96
CA ARG A 17 -8.57 1.57 -50.27
C ARG A 17 -9.29 0.37 -50.91
N LYS A 18 -9.81 -0.58 -50.13
CA LYS A 18 -10.98 -1.36 -50.55
C LYS A 18 -12.02 -1.47 -49.43
N ASN A 19 -13.16 -0.90 -49.77
CA ASN A 19 -14.45 -0.90 -49.12
C ASN A 19 -15.20 -2.16 -49.59
N THR A 20 -15.66 -3.02 -48.68
CA THR A 20 -16.60 -4.09 -49.00
C THR A 20 -17.75 -4.10 -48.00
N ARG A 21 -18.80 -3.39 -48.41
CA ARG A 21 -20.18 -3.49 -47.93
C ARG A 21 -20.75 -4.82 -48.44
N VAL A 22 -21.18 -5.71 -47.55
CA VAL A 22 -21.96 -6.90 -47.92
C VAL A 22 -23.40 -6.71 -47.47
N GLU A 23 -24.30 -6.93 -48.43
CA GLU A 23 -25.74 -6.71 -48.37
C GLU A 23 -26.50 -7.73 -47.52
N ARG A 24 -27.68 -7.27 -47.10
CA ARG A 24 -28.76 -8.04 -46.48
C ARG A 24 -29.24 -9.19 -47.38
N LYS A 25 -29.47 -10.36 -46.79
CA LYS A 25 -30.49 -11.30 -47.25
C LYS A 25 -31.45 -11.57 -46.10
N GLY A 26 -32.71 -11.21 -46.31
CA GLY A 26 -33.80 -11.56 -45.41
C GLY A 26 -34.16 -13.03 -45.56
N ASP A 27 -34.66 -13.60 -44.47
CA ASP A 27 -35.46 -14.82 -44.54
C ASP A 27 -36.72 -14.66 -43.68
N LYS A 28 -37.85 -14.73 -44.37
CA LYS A 28 -39.21 -14.68 -43.82
C LYS A 28 -39.64 -16.12 -43.56
N ARG A 29 -39.81 -16.55 -42.30
CA ARG A 29 -40.65 -17.74 -42.02
C ARG A 29 -41.44 -17.63 -40.71
N ARG A 30 -42.75 -17.44 -40.94
CA ARG A 30 -43.91 -18.11 -40.31
C ARG A 30 -44.14 -17.91 -38.81
N ALA A 31 -45.09 -17.01 -38.54
CA ALA A 31 -45.99 -17.09 -37.40
C ALA A 31 -46.88 -18.34 -37.53
N ALA A 32 -46.97 -19.11 -36.45
CA ALA A 32 -48.01 -20.11 -36.23
C ALA A 32 -48.75 -19.74 -34.95
N SER A 33 -49.99 -19.27 -35.14
CA SER A 33 -50.99 -19.06 -34.11
C SER A 33 -51.44 -20.41 -33.53
N PHE A 34 -51.38 -20.56 -32.21
CA PHE A 34 -52.07 -21.64 -31.52
C PHE A 34 -52.98 -21.06 -30.43
N SER A 35 -54.26 -20.97 -30.77
CA SER A 35 -55.36 -20.70 -29.85
C SER A 35 -55.69 -21.99 -29.09
N ARG A 36 -55.57 -22.00 -27.75
CA ARG A 36 -56.34 -22.92 -26.92
C ARG A 36 -56.94 -22.21 -25.73
N GLN A 37 -58.23 -22.45 -25.59
CA GLN A 37 -59.18 -21.84 -24.69
C GLN A 37 -58.95 -22.29 -23.24
N ASN A 38 -59.15 -21.35 -22.33
CA ASN A 38 -59.22 -21.52 -20.90
C ASN A 38 -60.34 -22.49 -20.48
N THR A 39 -60.05 -23.36 -19.51
CA THR A 39 -61.07 -23.90 -18.61
C THR A 39 -60.71 -23.50 -17.19
N TRP A 40 -61.65 -22.86 -16.52
CA TRP A 40 -61.55 -22.32 -15.17
C TRP A 40 -61.99 -23.38 -14.16
N THR A 41 -61.17 -23.67 -13.15
CA THR A 41 -61.62 -24.16 -11.84
C THR A 41 -61.07 -23.22 -10.77
N ARG A 42 -61.99 -22.66 -9.99
CA ARG A 42 -61.78 -21.54 -9.05
C ARG A 42 -61.59 -22.13 -7.65
N THR A 43 -60.37 -22.18 -7.14
CA THR A 43 -60.08 -22.38 -5.71
C THR A 43 -59.58 -21.07 -5.13
N ALA A 44 -60.31 -20.54 -4.14
CA ALA A 44 -59.97 -19.28 -3.48
C ALA A 44 -58.89 -19.53 -2.42
N HIS A 45 -57.73 -18.90 -2.58
CA HIS A 45 -56.74 -18.69 -1.51
C HIS A 45 -56.69 -17.20 -1.14
N PRO A 46 -56.50 -16.86 0.14
CA PRO A 46 -56.47 -15.48 0.60
C PRO A 46 -55.24 -14.75 0.04
N ILE A 47 -55.47 -13.59 -0.58
CA ILE A 47 -54.44 -12.73 -1.15
C ILE A 47 -53.69 -12.06 0.00
N GLN A 48 -52.43 -12.47 0.21
CA GLN A 48 -51.46 -11.63 0.93
C GLN A 48 -51.15 -10.42 0.04
N ARG A 49 -51.18 -9.21 0.60
CA ARG A 49 -50.76 -7.99 -0.10
C ARG A 49 -49.27 -8.14 -0.43
N GLU A 50 -48.95 -8.37 -1.70
CA GLU A 50 -47.59 -8.18 -2.21
C GLU A 50 -47.30 -6.67 -2.17
N GLU A 51 -46.29 -6.27 -1.39
CA GLU A 51 -45.70 -4.94 -1.45
C GLU A 51 -45.32 -4.64 -2.90
N THR A 52 -45.86 -3.56 -3.43
CA THR A 52 -45.65 -3.19 -4.82
C THR A 52 -44.19 -2.77 -5.03
N GLN A 53 -43.63 -3.00 -6.22
CA GLN A 53 -42.28 -2.53 -6.57
C GLN A 53 -42.08 -1.01 -6.34
N GLY A 54 -43.17 -0.23 -6.37
CA GLY A 54 -43.14 1.20 -6.03
C GLY A 54 -42.92 1.47 -4.54
N GLU A 55 -43.50 0.67 -3.64
CA GLU A 55 -43.31 0.82 -2.19
C GLU A 55 -41.89 0.41 -1.76
N LYS A 56 -41.31 -0.63 -2.38
CA LYS A 56 -39.90 -1.01 -2.16
C LYS A 56 -38.93 0.07 -2.67
N HIS A 57 -39.23 0.68 -3.81
CA HIS A 57 -38.39 1.73 -4.37
C HIS A 57 -38.44 3.03 -3.54
N LEU A 58 -39.59 3.37 -2.97
CA LEU A 58 -39.74 4.50 -2.04
C LEU A 58 -39.01 4.23 -0.71
N LEU A 59 -39.11 3.02 -0.15
CA LEU A 59 -38.38 2.63 1.07
C LEU A 59 -36.85 2.59 0.89
N GLU A 60 -36.36 2.15 -0.28
CA GLU A 60 -34.92 2.23 -0.61
C GLU A 60 -34.44 3.66 -0.82
N GLN A 61 -35.27 4.55 -1.39
CA GLN A 61 -34.93 5.96 -1.56
C GLN A 61 -34.95 6.72 -0.23
N ASP A 62 -35.93 6.46 0.64
CA ASP A 62 -36.01 7.08 1.96
C ASP A 62 -34.84 6.63 2.86
N ALA A 63 -34.40 5.36 2.76
CA ALA A 63 -33.22 4.85 3.47
C ALA A 63 -31.90 5.43 2.94
N LEU A 64 -31.82 5.70 1.64
CA LEU A 64 -30.68 6.40 1.04
C LEU A 64 -30.66 7.87 1.46
N ASP A 65 -31.83 8.50 1.67
CA ASP A 65 -31.90 9.92 1.99
C ASP A 65 -31.53 10.28 3.44
N ASP A 66 -31.66 9.34 4.37
CA ASP A 66 -31.20 9.47 5.77
C ASP A 66 -29.71 9.17 5.99
N MET A 67 -28.99 8.68 4.97
CA MET A 67 -27.55 8.42 5.08
C MET A 67 -26.71 9.69 4.85
N ASN A 68 -25.73 9.90 5.75
CA ASN A 68 -24.70 10.93 5.64
C ASN A 68 -24.09 10.87 4.22
N PRO A 69 -23.93 11.99 3.47
CA PRO A 69 -23.46 11.95 2.08
C PRO A 69 -22.13 11.22 1.87
N SER A 70 -21.29 11.11 2.92
CA SER A 70 -20.05 10.33 2.93
C SER A 70 -20.23 8.81 2.96
N ASP A 71 -21.38 8.31 3.44
CA ASP A 71 -21.69 6.87 3.49
C ASP A 71 -22.29 6.36 2.18
N ARG A 72 -22.91 7.22 1.36
CA ARG A 72 -23.56 6.83 0.10
C ARG A 72 -22.60 6.32 -0.99
N PHE A 73 -21.28 6.40 -0.77
CA PHE A 73 -20.24 6.01 -1.75
C PHE A 73 -19.22 4.99 -1.20
N ARG A 74 -19.42 4.45 0.02
CA ARG A 74 -18.48 3.50 0.60
C ARG A 74 -18.59 2.14 -0.11
N LYS A 75 -17.47 1.65 -0.62
CA LYS A 75 -17.40 0.35 -1.30
C LYS A 75 -17.33 -0.77 -0.27
N ASP A 76 -18.22 -1.75 -0.38
CA ASP A 76 -18.04 -3.01 0.32
C ASP A 76 -16.82 -3.75 -0.25
N CYS A 77 -15.83 -4.00 0.60
CA CYS A 77 -14.54 -4.56 0.21
C CYS A 77 -14.28 -5.90 0.90
N VAL A 78 -13.91 -6.91 0.11
CA VAL A 78 -13.39 -8.19 0.62
C VAL A 78 -11.88 -8.11 0.73
N LEU A 79 -11.37 -7.99 1.94
CA LEU A 79 -9.94 -7.92 2.23
C LEU A 79 -9.37 -9.32 2.43
N PHE A 80 -8.63 -9.80 1.44
CA PHE A 80 -7.74 -10.95 1.58
C PHE A 80 -6.39 -10.49 2.13
N TYR A 81 -5.64 -11.39 2.78
CA TYR A 81 -4.37 -11.05 3.39
C TYR A 81 -3.42 -12.25 3.42
N CYS A 82 -2.11 -11.97 3.52
CA CYS A 82 -1.12 -13.01 3.77
C CYS A 82 -1.05 -13.37 5.27
N PRO A 83 -0.62 -14.59 5.65
CA PRO A 83 -0.63 -15.04 7.04
C PRO A 83 0.16 -14.12 7.99
N GLU A 84 1.26 -13.52 7.52
CA GLU A 84 2.08 -12.65 8.35
C GLU A 84 1.38 -11.33 8.71
N ALA A 85 0.42 -10.89 7.89
CA ALA A 85 -0.31 -9.64 8.04
C ALA A 85 -1.69 -9.80 8.71
N GLU A 86 -2.01 -10.99 9.23
CA GLU A 86 -3.32 -11.29 9.85
C GLU A 86 -3.73 -10.26 10.91
N GLU A 87 -2.81 -9.90 11.81
CA GLU A 87 -3.10 -8.94 12.88
C GLU A 87 -3.40 -7.53 12.34
N LEU A 88 -2.75 -7.11 11.25
CA LEU A 88 -3.05 -5.84 10.59
C LEU A 88 -4.39 -5.93 9.84
N ALA A 89 -4.67 -7.05 9.16
CA ALA A 89 -5.94 -7.27 8.46
C ALA A 89 -7.14 -7.18 9.41
N LYS A 90 -7.05 -7.81 10.59
CA LYS A 90 -8.08 -7.72 11.64
C LYS A 90 -8.31 -6.29 12.11
N LYS A 91 -7.22 -5.53 12.31
CA LYS A 91 -7.33 -4.10 12.67
C LYS A 91 -8.00 -3.30 11.56
N ILE A 92 -7.61 -3.48 10.30
CA ILE A 92 -8.23 -2.82 9.14
C ILE A 92 -9.74 -3.11 9.09
N ALA A 93 -10.13 -4.38 9.24
CA ALA A 93 -11.54 -4.76 9.24
C ALA A 93 -12.32 -4.15 10.43
N SER A 94 -11.66 -3.93 11.57
CA SER A 94 -12.29 -3.24 12.72
C SER A 94 -12.47 -1.73 12.54
N GLU A 95 -11.84 -1.10 11.54
CA GLU A 95 -12.00 0.33 11.25
C GLU A 95 -13.33 0.64 10.54
N SER A 96 -13.96 -0.35 9.88
CA SER A 96 -15.20 -0.16 9.13
C SER A 96 -15.96 -1.45 8.86
N ASP A 97 -17.29 -1.42 9.06
CA ASP A 97 -18.20 -2.54 8.77
C ASP A 97 -18.28 -2.91 7.28
N CYS A 98 -17.84 -2.02 6.38
CA CYS A 98 -17.77 -2.27 4.93
C CYS A 98 -16.60 -3.17 4.52
N ILE A 99 -15.68 -3.50 5.44
CA ILE A 99 -14.50 -4.33 5.16
C ILE A 99 -14.68 -5.71 5.77
N GLU A 100 -14.96 -6.71 4.94
CA GLU A 100 -15.01 -8.10 5.35
C GLU A 100 -13.68 -8.81 5.09
N LEU A 101 -13.32 -9.78 5.95
CA LEU A 101 -12.12 -10.59 5.73
C LEU A 101 -12.43 -11.78 4.81
N GLY A 102 -11.65 -11.88 3.74
CA GLY A 102 -11.63 -13.05 2.85
C GLY A 102 -10.68 -14.14 3.35
N ASP A 103 -10.99 -15.39 3.06
CA ASP A 103 -10.17 -16.54 3.48
C ASP A 103 -9.41 -17.20 2.32
N ILE A 104 -8.13 -17.46 2.54
CA ILE A 104 -7.22 -18.17 1.63
C ILE A 104 -6.58 -19.30 2.41
N SER A 105 -6.65 -20.50 1.84
CA SER A 105 -5.88 -21.65 2.32
C SER A 105 -4.45 -21.55 1.79
N TRP A 106 -3.49 -21.35 2.69
CA TRP A 106 -2.05 -21.28 2.41
C TRP A 106 -1.37 -22.64 2.66
N GLN A 107 -1.71 -23.65 1.87
CA GLN A 107 -1.09 -24.97 1.98
C GLN A 107 0.14 -25.06 1.07
N LYS A 108 0.95 -26.11 1.27
CA LYS A 108 2.09 -26.43 0.42
C LYS A 108 2.04 -27.89 -0.01
N PHE A 109 2.52 -28.19 -1.20
CA PHE A 109 2.82 -29.55 -1.63
C PHE A 109 4.05 -30.09 -0.90
N SER A 110 4.31 -31.39 -1.03
CA SER A 110 5.43 -32.06 -0.36
C SER A 110 6.81 -31.57 -0.80
N ASP A 111 6.91 -30.96 -1.97
CA ASP A 111 8.14 -30.35 -2.51
C ASP A 111 8.32 -28.88 -2.08
N GLY A 112 7.38 -28.34 -1.29
CA GLY A 112 7.42 -26.98 -0.76
C GLY A 112 6.77 -25.92 -1.67
N PHE A 113 6.34 -26.27 -2.89
CA PHE A 113 5.60 -25.32 -3.74
C PHE A 113 4.21 -25.03 -3.17
N PRO A 114 3.67 -23.82 -3.44
CA PRO A 114 2.43 -23.39 -2.82
C PRO A 114 1.20 -24.11 -3.43
N ASN A 115 0.33 -24.61 -2.56
CA ASN A 115 -0.98 -25.19 -2.88
C ASN A 115 -2.07 -24.28 -2.32
N LEU A 116 -2.44 -23.28 -3.11
CA LEU A 116 -3.25 -22.16 -2.67
C LEU A 116 -4.71 -22.33 -3.08
N TYR A 117 -5.62 -21.94 -2.20
CA TYR A 117 -7.06 -22.00 -2.49
C TYR A 117 -7.81 -20.81 -1.90
N VAL A 118 -8.43 -20.00 -2.77
CA VAL A 118 -9.31 -18.90 -2.36
C VAL A 118 -10.68 -19.48 -2.00
N ARG A 119 -11.08 -19.40 -0.73
CA ARG A 119 -12.39 -19.88 -0.31
C ARG A 119 -13.50 -18.96 -0.79
N ASN A 120 -14.69 -19.52 -1.00
CA ASN A 120 -15.88 -18.76 -1.41
C ASN A 120 -15.69 -17.93 -2.68
N ALA A 121 -14.83 -18.36 -3.61
CA ALA A 121 -14.49 -17.63 -4.84
C ALA A 121 -15.70 -17.27 -5.74
N LEU A 122 -16.84 -17.97 -5.61
CA LEU A 122 -18.08 -17.60 -6.32
C LEU A 122 -18.76 -16.37 -5.71
N GLN A 123 -18.64 -16.16 -4.40
CA GLN A 123 -19.30 -15.07 -3.66
C GLN A 123 -18.61 -13.73 -3.87
N ILE A 124 -17.32 -13.72 -4.24
CA ILE A 124 -16.55 -12.49 -4.49
C ILE A 124 -16.74 -11.89 -5.90
N ARG A 125 -17.51 -12.56 -6.77
CA ARG A 125 -17.73 -12.08 -8.14
C ARG A 125 -18.45 -10.72 -8.12
N ASN A 126 -18.00 -9.81 -8.99
CA ASN A 126 -18.45 -8.41 -9.05
C ASN A 126 -18.21 -7.56 -7.78
N ARG A 127 -17.58 -8.10 -6.73
CA ARG A 127 -17.26 -7.35 -5.53
C ARG A 127 -15.94 -6.60 -5.65
N HIS A 128 -15.74 -5.58 -4.83
CA HIS A 128 -14.43 -4.96 -4.66
C HIS A 128 -13.59 -5.87 -3.76
N CYS A 129 -12.42 -6.28 -4.24
CA CYS A 129 -11.53 -7.13 -3.47
C CYS A 129 -10.18 -6.43 -3.29
N ALA A 130 -9.58 -6.64 -2.13
CA ALA A 130 -8.25 -6.19 -1.84
C ALA A 130 -7.37 -7.35 -1.38
N PHE A 131 -6.06 -7.21 -1.53
CA PHE A 131 -5.08 -8.13 -0.99
C PHE A 131 -4.02 -7.37 -0.20
N LEU A 132 -3.93 -7.62 1.12
CA LEU A 132 -2.89 -7.12 1.99
C LEU A 132 -1.66 -8.04 1.92
N ALA A 133 -0.64 -7.57 1.20
CA ALA A 133 0.61 -8.27 0.95
C ALA A 133 1.69 -7.92 1.98
N SER A 134 2.69 -8.81 2.11
CA SER A 134 3.90 -8.58 2.89
C SER A 134 5.09 -9.27 2.22
N PHE A 135 5.86 -8.50 1.45
CA PHE A 135 6.97 -9.01 0.64
C PHE A 135 8.31 -9.06 1.40
N HIS A 136 8.34 -9.81 2.50
CA HIS A 136 9.51 -9.88 3.38
C HIS A 136 10.57 -10.92 2.93
N SER A 137 10.27 -11.80 1.97
CA SER A 137 11.23 -12.74 1.39
C SER A 137 10.88 -13.14 -0.05
N PRO A 138 11.87 -13.53 -0.89
CA PRO A 138 11.60 -14.00 -2.26
C PRO A 138 10.63 -15.19 -2.36
N HIS A 139 10.74 -16.15 -1.42
CA HIS A 139 9.82 -17.28 -1.37
C HIS A 139 8.37 -16.81 -1.18
N VAL A 140 8.15 -15.89 -0.23
CA VAL A 140 6.81 -15.39 0.08
C VAL A 140 6.27 -14.49 -1.04
N ILE A 141 7.14 -13.76 -1.74
CA ILE A 141 6.76 -13.00 -2.94
C ILE A 141 6.17 -13.94 -4.00
N PHE A 142 6.81 -15.07 -4.29
CA PHE A 142 6.33 -16.02 -5.31
C PHE A 142 4.93 -16.57 -4.98
N GLU A 143 4.72 -16.98 -3.73
CA GLU A 143 3.44 -17.48 -3.23
C GLU A 143 2.34 -16.41 -3.31
N GLN A 144 2.61 -15.21 -2.80
CA GLN A 144 1.64 -14.12 -2.81
C GLN A 144 1.34 -13.61 -4.22
N LEU A 145 2.33 -13.56 -5.12
CA LEU A 145 2.10 -13.23 -6.54
C LEU A 145 1.10 -14.19 -7.19
N SER A 146 1.11 -15.47 -6.81
CA SER A 146 0.14 -16.44 -7.34
C SER A 146 -1.30 -16.05 -7.00
N ILE A 147 -1.56 -15.57 -5.78
CA ILE A 147 -2.88 -15.02 -5.38
C ILE A 147 -3.19 -13.73 -6.11
N ILE A 148 -2.24 -12.79 -6.13
CA ILE A 148 -2.40 -11.46 -6.73
C ILE A 148 -2.75 -11.58 -8.23
N MET A 149 -2.13 -12.53 -8.93
CA MET A 149 -2.39 -12.78 -10.36
C MET A 149 -3.71 -13.56 -10.61
N ALA A 150 -4.21 -14.28 -9.60
CA ALA A 150 -5.42 -15.08 -9.69
C ALA A 150 -6.69 -14.30 -9.35
N LEU A 151 -6.67 -13.44 -8.31
CA LEU A 151 -7.87 -12.74 -7.81
C LEU A 151 -8.62 -11.94 -8.91
N PRO A 152 -7.97 -11.12 -9.76
CA PRO A 152 -8.65 -10.44 -10.87
C PRO A 152 -9.35 -11.39 -11.83
N ARG A 153 -8.82 -12.61 -12.03
CA ARG A 153 -9.37 -13.63 -12.92
C ARG A 153 -10.58 -14.35 -12.33
N LEU A 154 -10.88 -14.14 -11.05
CA LEU A 154 -12.07 -14.68 -10.39
C LEU A 154 -13.31 -13.79 -10.60
N PHE A 155 -13.29 -12.94 -11.63
CA PHE A 155 -14.43 -12.10 -12.03
C PHE A 155 -14.85 -11.08 -10.97
N ILE A 156 -13.90 -10.60 -10.18
CA ILE A 156 -14.09 -9.52 -9.21
C ILE A 156 -14.35 -8.18 -9.92
N GLY A 157 -15.07 -7.29 -9.24
CA GLY A 157 -15.45 -5.96 -9.75
C GLY A 157 -14.25 -5.02 -9.84
N SER A 158 -13.46 -4.90 -8.78
CA SER A 158 -12.18 -4.18 -8.78
C SER A 158 -11.15 -4.89 -7.92
N PHE A 159 -9.88 -4.53 -8.10
CA PHE A 159 -8.79 -5.09 -7.31
C PHE A 159 -7.87 -4.00 -6.75
N THR A 160 -7.62 -4.04 -5.45
CA THR A 160 -6.62 -3.20 -4.78
C THR A 160 -5.55 -4.08 -4.13
N LEU A 161 -4.32 -3.98 -4.60
CA LEU A 161 -3.17 -4.56 -3.94
C LEU A 161 -2.65 -3.55 -2.90
N VAL A 162 -2.74 -3.91 -1.62
CA VAL A 162 -2.09 -3.15 -0.54
C VAL A 162 -0.76 -3.80 -0.26
N LEU A 163 0.33 -3.13 -0.64
CA LEU A 163 1.70 -3.55 -0.37
C LEU A 163 2.35 -2.48 0.51
N PRO A 164 2.20 -2.55 1.85
CA PRO A 164 2.61 -1.47 2.74
C PRO A 164 4.08 -1.08 2.59
N PHE A 165 4.95 -2.05 2.36
CA PHE A 165 6.39 -1.83 2.15
C PHE A 165 6.83 -2.43 0.81
N PHE A 166 7.51 -1.62 -0.01
CA PHE A 166 8.10 -2.03 -1.28
C PHE A 166 9.59 -2.42 -1.11
N PRO A 167 9.92 -3.73 -1.02
CA PRO A 167 11.18 -4.19 -0.43
C PRO A 167 12.44 -3.88 -1.26
N THR A 168 12.29 -3.68 -2.57
CA THR A 168 13.39 -3.38 -3.48
C THR A 168 13.55 -1.89 -3.76
N GLY A 169 12.77 -1.02 -3.11
CA GLY A 169 12.73 0.42 -3.41
C GLY A 169 14.07 1.15 -3.21
N THR A 170 14.96 0.63 -2.37
CA THR A 170 16.32 1.21 -2.19
C THR A 170 17.31 0.84 -3.30
N ALA A 171 16.90 0.00 -4.25
CA ALA A 171 17.68 -0.42 -5.41
C ALA A 171 16.96 0.03 -6.68
N GLU A 172 16.67 1.33 -6.74
CA GLU A 172 15.94 2.01 -7.80
C GLU A 172 16.83 2.45 -8.96
N ARG A 173 18.08 2.82 -8.69
CA ARG A 173 18.99 3.38 -9.70
C ARG A 173 20.26 2.55 -9.87
N MET A 174 20.91 2.72 -11.02
CA MET A 174 22.27 2.25 -11.27
C MET A 174 23.25 3.32 -10.81
N GLU A 175 24.25 2.95 -10.00
CA GLU A 175 25.35 3.85 -9.63
C GLU A 175 26.57 3.60 -10.54
N ASP A 176 26.76 2.36 -10.98
CA ASP A 176 27.77 1.95 -11.97
C ASP A 176 27.16 1.06 -13.08
N GLU A 177 27.87 0.94 -14.20
CA GLU A 177 27.45 0.09 -15.32
C GLU A 177 27.43 -1.39 -14.89
N GLY A 178 26.28 -2.04 -15.06
CA GLY A 178 26.05 -3.43 -14.64
C GLY A 178 25.26 -3.56 -13.33
N ASP A 179 25.03 -2.47 -12.59
CA ASP A 179 24.07 -2.48 -11.49
C ASP A 179 22.67 -2.83 -12.00
N ILE A 180 21.91 -3.59 -11.21
CA ILE A 180 20.55 -4.00 -11.56
C ILE A 180 19.56 -3.30 -10.65
N ALA A 181 18.74 -2.43 -11.23
CA ALA A 181 17.63 -1.76 -10.54
C ALA A 181 16.50 -2.76 -10.23
N THR A 182 16.61 -3.49 -9.12
CA THR A 182 15.62 -4.51 -8.72
C THR A 182 14.25 -3.92 -8.36
N ALA A 183 14.16 -2.62 -8.00
CA ALA A 183 12.90 -1.91 -7.86
C ALA A 183 12.09 -1.94 -9.17
N HIS A 184 12.75 -1.64 -10.29
CA HIS A 184 12.14 -1.66 -11.60
C HIS A 184 11.65 -3.07 -11.96
N THR A 185 12.45 -4.11 -11.74
CA THR A 185 12.04 -5.50 -11.99
C THR A 185 10.78 -5.88 -11.23
N LEU A 186 10.70 -5.58 -9.92
CA LEU A 186 9.51 -5.89 -9.12
C LEU A 186 8.28 -5.09 -9.58
N ALA A 187 8.44 -3.79 -9.86
CA ALA A 187 7.38 -2.95 -10.38
C ALA A 187 6.85 -3.47 -11.73
N ARG A 188 7.73 -3.94 -12.63
CA ARG A 188 7.34 -4.57 -13.89
C ARG A 188 6.61 -5.89 -13.68
N ILE A 189 7.01 -6.72 -12.72
CA ILE A 189 6.27 -7.95 -12.37
C ILE A 189 4.85 -7.60 -11.91
N LEU A 190 4.71 -6.65 -10.99
CA LEU A 190 3.40 -6.18 -10.52
C LEU A 190 2.57 -5.53 -11.64
N SER A 191 3.21 -4.91 -12.63
CA SER A 191 2.51 -4.36 -13.80
C SER A 191 1.85 -5.42 -14.69
N HIS A 192 2.11 -6.71 -14.47
CA HIS A 192 1.44 -7.80 -15.19
C HIS A 192 0.20 -8.35 -14.46
N ILE A 193 -0.21 -7.73 -13.34
CA ILE A 193 -1.47 -8.06 -12.68
C ILE A 193 -2.61 -7.97 -13.71
N PRO A 194 -3.41 -9.03 -13.88
CA PRO A 194 -4.49 -9.01 -14.87
C PRO A 194 -5.55 -7.98 -14.51
N LEU A 195 -6.21 -7.44 -15.54
CA LEU A 195 -7.33 -6.53 -15.35
C LEU A 195 -8.49 -7.26 -14.67
N SER A 196 -9.10 -6.60 -13.70
CA SER A 196 -10.40 -6.97 -13.15
C SER A 196 -11.53 -6.52 -14.08
N ARG A 197 -12.80 -6.82 -13.78
CA ARG A 197 -13.93 -6.35 -14.60
C ARG A 197 -14.02 -4.82 -14.67
N GLY A 198 -13.62 -4.14 -13.59
CA GLY A 198 -13.58 -2.69 -13.47
C GLY A 198 -12.27 -2.06 -13.93
N GLY A 199 -11.31 -2.85 -14.45
CA GLY A 199 -10.08 -2.35 -15.05
C GLY A 199 -8.80 -2.63 -14.25
N PRO A 200 -7.77 -1.75 -14.40
CA PRO A 200 -6.46 -1.89 -13.76
C PRO A 200 -6.54 -2.01 -12.24
N ALA A 201 -5.57 -2.71 -11.65
CA ALA A 201 -5.48 -2.82 -10.20
C ALA A 201 -4.93 -1.52 -9.59
N SER A 202 -5.48 -1.09 -8.46
CA SER A 202 -4.84 -0.04 -7.64
C SER A 202 -3.75 -0.66 -6.78
N LEU A 203 -2.59 -0.02 -6.68
CA LEU A 203 -1.47 -0.47 -5.85
C LEU A 203 -1.19 0.57 -4.76
N VAL A 204 -1.50 0.25 -3.51
CA VAL A 204 -1.24 1.11 -2.35
C VAL A 204 0.11 0.76 -1.75
N VAL A 205 1.02 1.74 -1.70
CA VAL A 205 2.35 1.62 -1.05
C VAL A 205 2.53 2.82 -0.13
N PHE A 206 3.07 2.60 1.06
CA PHE A 206 3.38 3.67 2.00
C PHE A 206 4.83 4.09 1.85
N ASP A 207 5.09 5.40 1.88
CA ASP A 207 6.42 6.03 1.94
C ASP A 207 7.49 5.35 1.06
N ILE A 208 7.17 5.20 -0.23
CA ILE A 208 8.10 4.62 -1.21
C ILE A 208 9.43 5.38 -1.23
N HIS A 209 10.53 4.65 -1.39
CA HIS A 209 11.88 5.19 -1.20
C HIS A 209 12.16 6.36 -2.15
N ALA A 210 11.86 6.20 -3.44
CA ALA A 210 11.97 7.26 -4.43
C ALA A 210 10.65 7.45 -5.19
N LEU A 211 10.15 8.69 -5.20
CA LEU A 211 8.89 9.03 -5.90
C LEU A 211 8.94 8.74 -7.41
N GLN A 212 10.15 8.76 -7.99
CA GLN A 212 10.42 8.41 -9.39
C GLN A 212 10.06 6.97 -9.73
N GLU A 213 10.02 6.05 -8.75
CA GLU A 213 9.57 4.67 -8.94
C GLU A 213 8.13 4.59 -9.48
N ARG A 214 7.33 5.67 -9.37
CA ARG A 214 6.02 5.80 -10.04
C ARG A 214 6.09 5.46 -11.52
N PHE A 215 7.19 5.81 -12.18
CA PHE A 215 7.39 5.59 -13.62
C PHE A 215 7.85 4.17 -13.98
N TYR A 216 8.11 3.31 -12.99
CA TYR A 216 8.44 1.90 -13.25
C TYR A 216 7.19 1.03 -13.46
N PHE A 217 6.06 1.45 -12.91
CA PHE A 217 4.79 0.77 -13.09
C PHE A 217 4.25 1.01 -14.50
N GLY A 218 3.77 -0.04 -15.15
CA GLY A 218 3.06 0.03 -16.42
C GLY A 218 1.57 0.29 -16.25
N ASP A 219 0.89 0.55 -17.35
CA ASP A 219 -0.49 1.06 -17.41
C ASP A 219 -1.57 0.12 -16.83
N SER A 220 -1.24 -1.15 -16.56
CA SER A 220 -2.17 -2.12 -15.98
C SER A 220 -2.29 -2.03 -14.44
N VAL A 221 -1.51 -1.16 -13.81
CA VAL A 221 -1.57 -0.89 -12.37
C VAL A 221 -1.49 0.62 -12.10
N HIS A 222 -2.33 1.10 -11.20
CA HIS A 222 -2.33 2.49 -10.75
C HIS A 222 -1.67 2.60 -9.37
N PRO A 223 -0.39 3.04 -9.28
CA PRO A 223 0.26 3.25 -8.00
C PRO A 223 -0.32 4.45 -7.25
N TYR A 224 -0.81 4.19 -6.04
CA TYR A 224 -1.19 5.17 -5.03
C TYR A 224 -0.15 5.15 -3.91
N PHE A 225 0.65 6.21 -3.84
CA PHE A 225 1.67 6.35 -2.79
C PHE A 225 1.08 7.14 -1.62
N ALA A 226 0.86 6.44 -0.52
CA ALA A 226 0.40 6.97 0.75
C ALA A 226 1.59 7.28 1.68
N SER A 227 1.34 7.92 2.81
CA SER A 227 2.35 8.17 3.84
C SER A 227 1.84 7.81 5.22
N GLY A 228 2.71 7.22 6.05
CA GLY A 228 2.45 6.95 7.47
C GLY A 228 2.73 8.16 8.37
N VAL A 229 3.39 9.20 7.85
CA VAL A 229 3.78 10.40 8.60
C VAL A 229 2.62 11.10 9.34
N PRO A 230 1.38 11.20 8.79
CA PRO A 230 0.26 11.75 9.54
C PRO A 230 0.00 11.07 10.90
N LEU A 231 0.25 9.76 11.01
CA LEU A 231 0.14 9.03 12.27
C LEU A 231 1.17 9.50 13.30
N LEU A 232 2.40 9.79 12.85
CA LEU A 232 3.42 10.38 13.71
C LEU A 232 2.98 11.76 14.20
N ARG A 233 2.47 12.62 13.31
CA ARG A 233 2.00 13.96 13.69
C ARG A 233 0.91 13.89 14.76
N GLU A 234 -0.08 13.04 14.55
CA GLU A 234 -1.14 12.80 15.54
C GLU A 234 -0.52 12.37 16.88
N ARG A 235 0.44 11.46 16.84
CA ARG A 235 1.13 10.97 18.05
C ARG A 235 1.95 12.05 18.77
N LEU A 236 2.65 12.91 18.04
CA LEU A 236 3.45 14.01 18.59
C LEU A 236 2.57 15.12 19.18
N SER A 237 1.41 15.40 18.57
CA SER A 237 0.46 16.41 19.06
C SER A 237 -0.10 16.11 20.46
N ARG A 238 -0.05 14.84 20.88
CA ARG A 238 -0.49 14.34 22.19
C ARG A 238 0.59 14.40 23.26
N PHE A 239 1.81 14.78 22.94
CA PHE A 239 2.86 14.93 23.93
C PHE A 239 2.69 16.20 24.77
N GLU A 240 3.07 16.10 26.05
CA GLU A 240 3.07 17.24 26.98
C GLU A 240 4.10 18.30 26.55
N ASP A 241 5.22 17.87 25.99
CA ASP A 241 6.30 18.72 25.49
C ASP A 241 6.19 19.05 23.99
N LYS A 242 4.97 18.97 23.41
CA LYS A 242 4.73 19.16 21.96
C LYS A 242 5.33 20.46 21.40
N ASP A 243 5.29 21.54 22.18
CA ASP A 243 5.81 22.87 21.77
C ASP A 243 7.34 22.94 21.81
N ASN A 244 8.01 21.94 22.39
CA ASN A 244 9.47 21.81 22.45
C ASN A 244 10.04 20.80 21.44
N ILE A 245 9.19 20.24 20.57
CA ILE A 245 9.60 19.25 19.57
C ILE A 245 10.31 19.95 18.40
N VAL A 246 11.38 19.33 17.92
CA VAL A 246 12.06 19.70 16.68
C VAL A 246 12.22 18.45 15.81
N ILE A 247 11.97 18.57 14.51
CA ILE A 247 12.08 17.46 13.57
C ILE A 247 13.48 17.43 12.99
N ALA A 248 14.14 16.28 13.05
CA ALA A 248 15.46 16.08 12.48
C ALA A 248 15.42 15.13 11.29
N TYR A 249 16.20 15.44 10.27
CA TYR A 249 16.36 14.60 9.09
C TYR A 249 17.79 14.04 9.04
N PRO A 250 17.98 12.71 8.98
CA PRO A 250 19.30 12.10 9.06
C PRO A 250 20.17 12.38 7.83
N ASP A 251 19.55 12.68 6.69
CA ASP A 251 20.20 13.20 5.49
C ASP A 251 19.23 14.02 4.62
N GLU A 252 19.75 14.63 3.55
CA GLU A 252 18.97 15.48 2.63
C GLU A 252 17.87 14.71 1.88
N GLY A 253 18.00 13.38 1.72
CA GLY A 253 17.00 12.54 1.07
C GLY A 253 15.74 12.43 1.93
N ALA A 254 15.92 12.22 3.24
CA ALA A 254 14.80 12.26 4.20
C ALA A 254 14.13 13.65 4.24
N TRP A 255 14.91 14.73 4.30
CA TRP A 255 14.37 16.10 4.31
C TRP A 255 13.48 16.37 3.08
N LYS A 256 13.98 16.08 1.86
CA LYS A 256 13.21 16.27 0.61
C LYS A 256 11.90 15.48 0.57
N ARG A 257 11.83 14.34 1.28
CA ARG A 257 10.66 13.47 1.30
C ARG A 257 9.63 13.85 2.36
N PHE A 258 10.06 14.45 3.47
CA PHE A 258 9.20 14.58 4.64
C PHE A 258 8.99 15.99 5.16
N HIS A 259 9.81 16.98 4.77
CA HIS A 259 9.75 18.31 5.38
C HIS A 259 8.37 18.97 5.31
N PHE A 260 7.67 18.82 4.18
CA PHE A 260 6.34 19.41 3.96
C PHE A 260 5.25 18.84 4.89
N TYR A 261 5.49 17.70 5.54
CA TYR A 261 4.59 17.21 6.58
C TYR A 261 4.79 17.91 7.92
N PHE A 262 5.86 18.68 8.10
CA PHE A 262 6.23 19.27 9.38
C PHE A 262 6.51 20.77 9.29
N ASP A 263 5.89 21.48 8.34
CA ASP A 263 6.08 22.92 8.12
C ASP A 263 5.80 23.78 9.38
N ASP A 264 5.04 23.25 10.35
CA ASP A 264 4.73 23.85 11.65
C ASP A 264 5.75 23.54 12.77
N TYR A 265 6.75 22.72 12.50
CA TYR A 265 7.81 22.36 13.44
C TYR A 265 9.15 22.99 13.04
N PRO A 266 10.00 23.39 14.00
CA PRO A 266 11.38 23.72 13.70
C PRO A 266 12.13 22.48 13.17
N GLU A 267 13.12 22.69 12.31
CA GLU A 267 13.82 21.61 11.61
C GLU A 267 15.33 21.58 11.93
N LEU A 268 15.89 20.37 11.98
CA LEU A 268 17.32 20.10 12.01
C LEU A 268 17.71 19.27 10.79
N ILE A 269 18.71 19.70 10.04
CA ILE A 269 19.20 18.95 8.88
C ILE A 269 20.56 18.37 9.23
N CYS A 270 20.67 17.05 9.19
CA CYS A 270 21.95 16.35 9.28
C CYS A 270 22.49 16.01 7.90
N THR A 271 23.79 15.78 7.80
CA THR A 271 24.44 15.27 6.60
C THR A 271 25.27 14.05 6.94
N LYS A 272 25.13 13.03 6.08
CA LYS A 272 25.89 11.78 6.15
C LYS A 272 27.15 11.92 5.31
N VAL A 273 28.29 11.97 5.98
CA VAL A 273 29.62 11.93 5.34
C VAL A 273 30.17 10.51 5.46
N ARG A 274 30.62 9.96 4.34
CA ARG A 274 31.33 8.67 4.32
C ARG A 274 32.83 8.94 4.39
N ASP A 275 33.49 8.38 5.40
CA ASP A 275 34.95 8.39 5.54
C ASP A 275 35.44 6.94 5.48
N GLY A 276 35.80 6.48 4.28
CA GLY A 276 36.03 5.07 3.99
C GLY A 276 34.80 4.20 4.34
N ALA A 277 34.98 3.24 5.25
CA ALA A 277 33.91 2.37 5.74
C ALA A 277 33.08 3.00 6.88
N LYS A 278 33.52 4.12 7.47
CA LYS A 278 32.83 4.77 8.59
C LYS A 278 31.75 5.72 8.08
N ARG A 279 30.58 5.67 8.72
CA ARG A 279 29.49 6.61 8.51
C ARG A 279 29.55 7.65 9.62
N ILE A 280 29.78 8.91 9.26
CA ILE A 280 29.82 10.03 10.19
C ILE A 280 28.63 10.92 9.88
N VAL A 281 27.80 11.21 10.89
CA VAL A 281 26.70 12.18 10.78
C VAL A 281 27.19 13.50 11.34
N ARG A 282 26.87 14.61 10.65
CA ARG A 282 27.15 15.97 11.11
C ARG A 282 25.88 16.81 11.05
N LEU A 283 25.73 17.74 11.98
CA LEU A 283 24.65 18.72 11.96
C LEU A 283 25.01 19.80 10.94
N LYS A 284 24.12 20.06 9.98
CA LYS A 284 24.28 21.09 8.95
C LYS A 284 23.54 22.36 9.34
N GLU A 285 22.29 22.23 9.78
CA GLU A 285 21.39 23.34 10.10
C GLU A 285 20.54 23.05 11.35
N GLY A 286 20.27 24.10 12.14
CA GLY A 286 19.43 24.08 13.35
C GLY A 286 20.20 23.93 14.68
N ASP A 287 19.48 23.92 15.80
CA ASP A 287 20.02 23.76 17.17
C ASP A 287 19.20 22.73 17.98
N PRO A 288 19.79 21.58 18.38
CA PRO A 288 19.11 20.57 19.19
C PRO A 288 19.08 20.88 20.69
N ASN A 289 19.80 21.89 21.18
CA ASN A 289 20.02 22.10 22.60
C ASN A 289 18.72 22.26 23.40
N LYS A 290 18.53 21.45 24.44
CA LYS A 290 17.34 21.37 25.30
C LYS A 290 16.02 21.08 24.55
N LYS A 291 16.08 20.57 23.31
CA LYS A 291 14.91 20.18 22.51
C LYS A 291 14.60 18.69 22.61
N HIS A 292 13.34 18.35 22.41
CA HIS A 292 12.95 16.97 22.10
C HIS A 292 13.07 16.76 20.60
N VAL A 293 14.16 16.12 20.17
CA VAL A 293 14.44 15.90 18.76
C VAL A 293 13.77 14.61 18.28
N VAL A 294 13.01 14.67 17.18
CA VAL A 294 12.41 13.48 16.54
C VAL A 294 13.04 13.29 15.17
N ILE A 295 13.86 12.25 15.01
CA ILE A 295 14.47 11.92 13.72
C ILE A 295 13.41 11.23 12.83
N VAL A 296 13.23 11.69 11.60
CA VAL A 296 12.26 11.14 10.64
C VAL A 296 12.99 10.59 9.41
N ASP A 297 12.72 9.33 9.07
CA ASP A 297 13.20 8.68 7.84
C ASP A 297 12.12 7.73 7.28
N ASP A 298 12.30 7.23 6.05
CA ASP A 298 11.34 6.30 5.43
C ASP A 298 11.47 4.89 6.01
N LEU A 299 12.71 4.43 6.18
CA LEU A 299 13.00 3.07 6.59
C LEU A 299 14.28 2.95 7.40
N VAL A 300 14.43 1.80 8.07
CA VAL A 300 15.67 1.41 8.74
C VAL A 300 16.02 -0.04 8.45
N GLN A 301 17.28 -0.27 8.06
CA GLN A 301 17.85 -1.61 7.91
C GLN A 301 18.90 -1.90 9.00
N SER A 302 20.15 -1.47 8.79
CA SER A 302 21.23 -1.76 9.76
C SER A 302 21.17 -0.93 11.04
N GLY A 303 20.47 0.21 11.00
CA GLY A 303 20.35 1.17 12.09
C GLY A 303 21.50 2.15 12.27
N GLY A 304 22.60 2.00 11.52
CA GLY A 304 23.82 2.77 11.77
C GLY A 304 23.65 4.29 11.68
N THR A 305 22.96 4.79 10.64
CA THR A 305 22.74 6.23 10.45
C THR A 305 21.95 6.84 11.61
N LEU A 306 20.87 6.19 12.04
CA LEU A 306 20.02 6.69 13.13
C LEU A 306 20.75 6.68 14.47
N LEU A 307 21.52 5.63 14.77
CA LEU A 307 22.33 5.55 15.99
C LEU A 307 23.39 6.65 16.05
N GLU A 308 24.09 6.92 14.94
CA GLU A 308 25.08 7.99 14.90
C GLU A 308 24.44 9.38 14.97
N CYS A 309 23.28 9.57 14.33
CA CYS A 309 22.49 10.80 14.45
C CYS A 309 22.04 11.03 15.89
N GLN A 310 21.56 9.99 16.58
CA GLN A 310 21.15 10.09 17.97
C GLN A 310 22.30 10.46 18.91
N LYS A 311 23.46 9.81 18.78
CA LYS A 311 24.65 10.15 19.56
C LYS A 311 25.09 11.60 19.35
N LEU A 312 25.08 12.05 18.09
CA LEU A 312 25.42 13.43 17.74
C LEU A 312 24.48 14.41 18.43
N LEU A 313 23.16 14.21 18.29
CA LEU A 313 22.15 15.12 18.84
C LEU A 313 22.18 15.14 20.38
N ALA A 314 22.39 13.99 21.02
CA ALA A 314 22.61 13.90 22.46
C ALA A 314 23.86 14.70 22.90
N THR A 315 24.98 14.53 22.18
CA THR A 315 26.24 15.26 22.45
C THR A 315 26.07 16.78 22.30
N LEU A 316 25.21 17.21 21.38
CA LEU A 316 24.88 18.63 21.15
C LEU A 316 23.83 19.18 22.15
N GLY A 317 23.42 18.40 23.14
CA GLY A 317 22.58 18.86 24.24
C GLY A 317 21.08 18.64 24.04
N ALA A 318 20.65 17.77 23.13
CA ALA A 318 19.24 17.38 23.02
C ALA A 318 18.70 16.89 24.38
N GLN A 319 17.51 17.35 24.78
CA GLN A 319 16.86 16.89 26.00
C GLN A 319 16.48 15.41 25.88
N HIS A 320 15.92 15.06 24.73
CA HIS A 320 15.54 13.71 24.35
C HIS A 320 15.71 13.53 22.85
N VAL A 321 16.03 12.31 22.42
CA VAL A 321 16.02 11.95 21.01
C VAL A 321 15.06 10.79 20.81
N SER A 322 14.11 10.97 19.90
CA SER A 322 13.21 9.93 19.40
C SER A 322 13.46 9.71 17.91
N ALA A 323 12.98 8.60 17.36
CA ALA A 323 13.04 8.33 15.93
C ALA A 323 11.69 7.82 15.42
N TYR A 324 11.40 8.10 14.16
CA TYR A 324 10.31 7.54 13.39
C TYR A 324 10.85 7.00 12.08
N VAL A 325 10.39 5.80 11.73
CA VAL A 325 10.47 5.28 10.37
C VAL A 325 9.16 4.63 9.99
N THR A 326 8.73 4.79 8.74
CA THR A 326 7.57 4.03 8.27
C THR A 326 7.89 2.54 8.26
N HIS A 327 9.05 2.16 7.71
CA HIS A 327 9.42 0.76 7.54
C HIS A 327 10.58 0.30 8.44
N GLY A 328 10.23 -0.40 9.52
CA GLY A 328 11.20 -1.10 10.37
C GLY A 328 11.69 -2.40 9.73
N VAL A 329 12.61 -2.37 8.77
CA VAL A 329 13.05 -3.59 8.05
C VAL A 329 13.90 -4.51 8.92
N PHE A 330 14.86 -3.93 9.65
CA PHE A 330 15.73 -4.60 10.62
C PHE A 330 16.21 -6.04 10.29
N PRO A 331 16.92 -6.26 9.17
CA PRO A 331 17.45 -7.58 8.83
C PRO A 331 18.41 -8.09 9.91
N ASN A 332 18.48 -9.42 10.08
CA ASN A 332 19.35 -10.09 11.05
C ASN A 332 19.15 -9.60 12.50
N ALA A 333 17.91 -9.32 12.87
CA ALA A 333 17.54 -8.81 14.19
C ALA A 333 18.31 -7.53 14.59
N SER A 334 18.62 -6.65 13.62
CA SER A 334 19.36 -5.41 13.90
C SER A 334 18.59 -4.43 14.79
N TYR A 335 17.27 -4.63 14.99
CA TYR A 335 16.45 -3.90 15.97
C TYR A 335 16.99 -4.03 17.41
N THR A 336 17.70 -5.12 17.72
CA THR A 336 18.28 -5.37 19.06
C THR A 336 19.27 -4.30 19.47
N LYS A 337 19.93 -3.62 18.52
CA LYS A 337 20.87 -2.52 18.78
C LYS A 337 20.21 -1.29 19.42
N PHE A 338 18.89 -1.18 19.29
CA PHE A 338 18.09 -0.06 19.82
C PHE A 338 17.45 -0.41 21.15
N MET A 339 17.45 -1.69 21.55
CA MET A 339 16.90 -2.11 22.83
C MET A 339 17.87 -1.76 23.96
N PRO A 340 17.35 -1.45 25.16
CA PRO A 340 18.19 -1.25 26.33
C PRO A 340 18.98 -2.52 26.66
N GLU A 341 20.20 -2.38 27.16
CA GLU A 341 20.98 -3.53 27.64
C GLU A 341 20.39 -4.07 28.95
N GLU A 342 20.29 -5.40 29.08
CA GLU A 342 19.70 -6.07 30.25
C GLU A 342 20.50 -5.84 31.56
N ASN A 343 21.76 -5.40 31.47
CA ASN A 343 22.71 -5.33 32.60
C ASN A 343 22.77 -3.97 33.32
N GLY A 344 21.74 -3.13 33.22
CA GLY A 344 21.57 -1.94 34.08
C GLY A 344 22.46 -0.73 33.76
N ASN A 345 23.39 -0.82 32.82
CA ASN A 345 24.03 0.36 32.23
C ASN A 345 23.11 0.93 31.14
N ALA A 346 22.29 1.92 31.50
CA ALA A 346 21.47 2.62 30.51
C ALA A 346 22.38 3.27 29.46
N LYS A 347 22.43 2.70 28.25
CA LYS A 347 22.84 3.49 27.08
C LYS A 347 21.87 4.66 26.97
N GLU A 348 22.39 5.86 26.73
CA GLU A 348 21.59 6.98 26.22
C GLU A 348 20.98 6.55 24.88
N GLY A 349 19.81 5.93 24.94
CA GLY A 349 19.09 5.42 23.80
C GLY A 349 17.98 6.37 23.36
N PHE A 350 17.20 5.93 22.38
CA PHE A 350 16.01 6.67 21.98
C PHE A 350 14.96 6.67 23.09
N LYS A 351 14.31 7.80 23.32
CA LYS A 351 13.14 7.91 24.21
C LYS A 351 11.97 7.11 23.63
N TYR A 352 11.68 7.35 22.35
CA TYR A 352 10.73 6.57 21.57
C TYR A 352 11.33 6.21 20.20
N PHE A 353 11.00 5.03 19.72
CA PHE A 353 11.24 4.62 18.34
C PHE A 353 9.90 4.22 17.71
N PHE A 354 9.29 5.15 17.00
CA PHE A 354 8.06 4.91 16.26
C PHE A 354 8.34 4.13 14.98
N ILE A 355 7.60 3.04 14.80
CA ILE A 355 7.56 2.26 13.57
C ILE A 355 6.11 2.08 13.15
N THR A 356 5.85 1.79 11.88
CA THR A 356 4.51 1.32 11.47
C THR A 356 4.43 -0.19 11.38
N ASP A 357 3.23 -0.72 11.14
CA ASP A 357 3.00 -2.14 10.90
C ASP A 357 3.16 -2.56 9.43
N SER A 358 3.84 -1.75 8.63
CA SER A 358 4.22 -2.11 7.25
C SER A 358 5.12 -3.36 7.15
N CYS A 359 5.82 -3.72 8.23
CA CYS A 359 6.70 -4.88 8.31
C CYS A 359 6.22 -5.82 9.44
N PRO A 360 5.25 -6.72 9.19
CA PRO A 360 4.59 -7.49 10.25
C PRO A 360 5.53 -8.36 11.11
N LEU A 361 6.57 -8.93 10.50
CA LEU A 361 7.56 -9.74 11.24
C LEU A 361 8.36 -8.90 12.25
N THR A 362 8.68 -7.66 11.90
CA THR A 362 9.35 -6.74 12.82
C THR A 362 8.42 -6.34 13.96
N VAL A 363 7.16 -6.04 13.66
CA VAL A 363 6.15 -5.69 14.67
C VAL A 363 6.04 -6.80 15.72
N LYS A 364 6.00 -8.08 15.31
CA LYS A 364 5.96 -9.21 16.25
C LYS A 364 7.16 -9.21 17.22
N ASN A 365 8.33 -8.77 16.77
CA ASN A 365 9.56 -8.76 17.58
C ASN A 365 9.74 -7.49 18.43
N CYS A 366 9.14 -6.36 18.02
CA CYS A 366 9.35 -5.06 18.65
C CYS A 366 8.14 -4.58 19.47
N SER A 367 6.93 -5.05 19.17
CA SER A 367 5.71 -4.61 19.85
C SER A 367 5.79 -4.88 21.36
N GLY A 368 5.39 -3.88 22.15
CA GLY A 368 5.42 -3.93 23.61
C GLY A 368 6.82 -3.84 24.23
N ARG A 369 7.88 -3.60 23.44
CA ARG A 369 9.25 -3.52 23.94
C ARG A 369 9.81 -2.12 23.72
N ARG A 370 10.32 -1.49 24.79
CA ARG A 370 11.00 -0.20 24.67
C ARG A 370 12.27 -0.32 23.80
N PRO A 371 12.61 0.73 23.03
CA PRO A 371 11.91 2.01 22.89
C PRO A 371 10.78 1.99 21.85
N PHE A 372 10.43 0.84 21.27
CA PHE A 372 9.54 0.76 20.13
C PHE A 372 8.08 1.05 20.47
N GLU A 373 7.45 1.85 19.63
CA GLU A 373 6.01 2.10 19.62
C GLU A 373 5.47 1.93 18.20
N VAL A 374 4.41 1.14 18.03
CA VAL A 374 3.86 0.82 16.71
C VAL A 374 2.68 1.73 16.40
N LEU A 375 2.80 2.54 15.36
CA LEU A 375 1.74 3.38 14.80
C LEU A 375 1.05 2.62 13.67
N SER A 376 -0.19 2.19 13.89
CA SER A 376 -0.87 1.26 12.97
C SER A 376 -1.32 1.95 11.68
N LEU A 377 -1.02 1.32 10.53
CA LEU A 377 -1.52 1.70 9.20
C LEU A 377 -2.96 1.25 8.95
N SER A 378 -3.62 0.62 9.93
CA SER A 378 -4.97 0.10 9.79
C SER A 378 -5.97 1.14 9.27
N ARG A 379 -6.04 2.29 9.93
CA ARG A 379 -6.89 3.41 9.51
C ARG A 379 -6.60 3.93 8.10
N PRO A 380 -5.37 4.36 7.74
CA PRO A 380 -5.12 4.88 6.39
C PRO A 380 -5.29 3.80 5.30
N ILE A 381 -5.05 2.52 5.61
CA ILE A 381 -5.38 1.43 4.68
C ILE A 381 -6.89 1.31 4.52
N ALA A 382 -7.68 1.31 5.59
CA ALA A 382 -9.13 1.25 5.52
C ALA A 382 -9.71 2.41 4.69
N GLU A 383 -9.23 3.64 4.92
CA GLU A 383 -9.62 4.82 4.14
C GLU A 383 -9.28 4.65 2.63
N ALA A 384 -8.12 4.08 2.30
CA ALA A 384 -7.71 3.79 0.93
C ALA A 384 -8.54 2.66 0.26
N LEU A 385 -9.13 1.75 1.03
CA LEU A 385 -9.98 0.68 0.50
C LEU A 385 -11.42 1.13 0.23
N LEU A 386 -11.91 2.12 0.97
CA LEU A 386 -13.29 2.60 0.89
C LEU A 386 -13.49 3.76 -0.11
N THR A 387 -12.41 4.33 -0.62
CA THR A 387 -12.39 5.35 -1.68
C THR A 387 -12.40 4.71 -3.08
#